data_AF-A0A7V4HGX3-F1
#
_entry.id   AF-A0A7V4HGX3-F1
#
_cell.length_a   1.000
_cell.length_b   1.000
_cell.length_c   1.000
_cell.angle_alpha   90.00
_cell.angle_beta   90.00
_cell.angle_gamma   90.00
#
_symmetry.space_group_name_H-M   'P 1'
#
loop_
_entity.id
_entity.type
_entity.pdbx_description
1 polymer ?
#
loop_
_entity_poly.entity_id
_entity_poly.type
_entity_poly.pdbx_seq_one_letter_code
_entity_poly.pdbx_strand_id
1 'polypeptide(L)'
;MTAMKKDSAKVGFDADEVLEIAVQIEKNGADFYRRASRLLNGQSSLLMAGLAAKEEEHRKAFLDLREKWVPQHALVAAHDADGVVAAYLRAIAGGYVFPTGKRGVVHLRGDESPMDVVRIGIQAEKDSIVLYVGILGAILDARTKTVVERILREEEEHLADLGALMLELSQAR
;
A
#
# COMPACT_ATOMS: atom_id res chain seq x y z
N MET A 1 -8.74 48.60 18.19
CA MET A 1 -9.17 48.11 16.86
C MET A 1 -8.30 46.95 16.46
N THR A 2 -8.94 45.79 16.47
CA THR A 2 -8.66 44.50 15.84
C THR A 2 -7.75 44.52 14.61
N ALA A 3 -6.80 43.58 14.55
CA ALA A 3 -6.68 42.63 13.43
C ALA A 3 -5.74 41.48 13.81
N MET A 4 -6.33 40.39 14.32
CA MET A 4 -5.76 39.05 14.16
C MET A 4 -5.65 38.76 12.65
N LYS A 5 -4.49 38.28 12.18
CA LYS A 5 -4.36 37.56 10.91
C LYS A 5 -3.46 36.35 11.17
N LYS A 6 -4.07 35.24 11.59
CA LYS A 6 -4.64 34.13 10.81
C LYS A 6 -3.57 33.09 10.52
N ASP A 7 -3.72 31.98 11.23
CA ASP A 7 -2.97 30.75 11.08
C ASP A 7 -2.76 30.40 9.61
N SER A 8 -1.50 30.13 9.26
CA SER A 8 -1.15 29.37 8.07
C SER A 8 -0.06 28.38 8.46
N ALA A 9 -0.35 27.55 9.47
CA ALA A 9 0.25 26.24 9.53
C ALA A 9 -0.22 25.50 8.26
N LYS A 10 0.56 25.60 7.18
CA LYS A 10 0.46 24.67 6.06
C LYS A 10 0.66 23.29 6.67
N VAL A 11 -0.43 22.53 6.80
CA VAL A 11 -0.40 21.14 7.25
C VAL A 11 0.24 20.33 6.12
N GLY A 12 1.57 20.37 6.04
CA GLY A 12 2.35 19.49 5.20
C GLY A 12 2.07 18.05 5.65
N PHE A 13 1.74 17.19 4.69
CA PHE A 13 1.70 15.76 4.94
C PHE A 13 3.14 15.26 5.05
N ASP A 14 3.47 14.56 6.13
CA ASP A 14 4.86 14.21 6.44
C ASP A 14 5.33 13.06 5.54
N ALA A 15 6.53 13.17 4.95
CA ALA A 15 7.18 12.09 4.21
C ALA A 15 7.25 10.81 5.06
N ASP A 16 7.53 10.99 6.34
CA ASP A 16 7.66 9.90 7.30
C ASP A 16 6.34 9.14 7.45
N GLU A 17 5.23 9.88 7.56
CA GLU A 17 3.89 9.31 7.71
C GLU A 17 3.49 8.50 6.47
N VAL A 18 3.74 9.04 5.27
CA VAL A 18 3.49 8.35 4.00
C VAL A 18 4.25 7.03 3.91
N LEU A 19 5.56 7.07 4.21
CA LEU A 19 6.42 5.91 4.11
C LEU A 19 6.11 4.89 5.21
N GLU A 20 5.74 5.32 6.43
CA GLU A 20 5.24 4.43 7.48
C GLU A 20 3.95 3.72 7.04
N ILE A 21 3.01 4.44 6.40
CA ILE A 21 1.79 3.83 5.86
C ILE A 21 2.15 2.76 4.82
N ALA A 22 3.02 3.07 3.86
CA ALA A 22 3.48 2.10 2.86
C ALA A 22 4.12 0.86 3.53
N VAL A 23 5.00 1.05 4.52
CA VAL A 23 5.60 -0.07 5.28
C VAL A 23 4.55 -0.94 5.95
N GLN A 24 3.50 -0.36 6.53
CA GLN A 24 2.44 -1.15 7.17
C GLN A 24 1.58 -1.90 6.17
N ILE A 25 1.33 -1.32 4.99
CA ILE A 25 0.57 -1.96 3.91
C ILE A 25 1.29 -3.22 3.47
N GLU A 26 2.58 -3.10 3.13
CA GLU A 26 3.42 -4.23 2.69
C GLU A 26 3.56 -5.29 3.78
N LYS A 27 3.67 -4.88 5.04
CA LYS A 27 3.67 -5.82 6.16
C LYS A 27 2.35 -6.61 6.23
N ASN A 28 1.23 -5.91 6.09
CA ASN A 28 -0.09 -6.51 6.15
C ASN A 28 -0.35 -7.42 4.94
N GLY A 29 0.09 -7.05 3.74
CA GLY A 29 0.03 -7.88 2.54
C GLY A 29 0.89 -9.13 2.68
N ALA A 30 2.13 -9.01 3.16
CA ALA A 30 2.99 -10.16 3.46
C ALA A 30 2.33 -11.14 4.45
N ASP A 31 1.73 -10.62 5.53
CA ASP A 31 1.02 -11.43 6.53
C ASP A 31 -0.25 -12.07 5.97
N PHE A 32 -1.01 -11.34 5.16
CA PHE A 32 -2.20 -11.81 4.46
C PHE A 32 -1.86 -12.98 3.52
N TYR A 33 -0.92 -12.79 2.60
CA TYR A 33 -0.55 -13.79 1.61
C TYR A 33 0.10 -15.02 2.24
N ARG A 34 0.89 -14.83 3.31
CA ARG A 34 1.45 -15.96 4.09
C ARG A 34 0.36 -16.78 4.77
N ARG A 35 -0.77 -16.17 5.14
CA ARG A 35 -1.91 -16.87 5.71
C ARG A 35 -2.76 -17.52 4.61
N ALA A 36 -2.98 -16.83 3.49
CA ALA A 36 -3.66 -17.34 2.32
C ALA A 36 -2.98 -18.60 1.77
N SER A 37 -1.65 -18.62 1.70
CA SER A 37 -0.89 -19.80 1.23
C SER A 37 -1.12 -21.05 2.07
N ARG A 38 -1.50 -20.91 3.35
CA ARG A 38 -1.85 -22.02 4.24
C ARG A 38 -3.30 -22.47 4.12
N LEU A 39 -4.19 -21.63 3.57
CA LEU A 39 -5.61 -21.96 3.38
C LEU A 39 -5.87 -22.56 1.99
N LEU A 40 -5.06 -22.17 1.00
CA LEU A 40 -5.16 -22.66 -0.37
C LEU A 40 -4.25 -23.88 -0.59
N ASN A 41 -4.43 -24.55 -1.73
CA ASN A 41 -3.68 -25.75 -2.11
C ASN A 41 -3.09 -25.62 -3.52
N GLY A 42 -2.14 -26.49 -3.86
CA GLY A 42 -1.57 -26.59 -5.21
C GLY A 42 -0.93 -25.27 -5.68
N GLN A 43 -1.16 -24.92 -6.95
CA GLN A 43 -0.58 -23.72 -7.56
C GLN A 43 -1.02 -22.43 -6.88
N SER A 44 -2.27 -22.35 -6.41
CA SER A 44 -2.75 -21.16 -5.69
C SER A 44 -2.01 -20.95 -4.37
N SER A 45 -1.65 -22.02 -3.65
CA SER A 45 -0.83 -21.91 -2.43
C SER A 45 0.57 -21.37 -2.74
N LEU A 46 1.19 -21.87 -3.82
CA LEU A 46 2.52 -21.42 -4.27
C LEU A 46 2.51 -19.95 -4.71
N LEU A 47 1.49 -19.51 -5.44
CA LEU A 47 1.32 -18.11 -5.83
C LEU A 47 1.26 -17.21 -4.59
N MET A 48 0.38 -17.52 -3.63
CA MET A 48 0.27 -16.74 -2.40
C MET A 48 1.58 -16.71 -1.60
N ALA A 49 2.33 -17.82 -1.57
CA ALA A 49 3.63 -17.83 -0.91
C ALA A 49 4.67 -16.93 -1.62
N GLY A 50 4.61 -16.88 -2.96
CA GLY A 50 5.42 -15.97 -3.78
C GLY A 50 5.10 -14.50 -3.52
N LEU A 51 3.81 -14.14 -3.55
CA LEU A 51 3.35 -12.78 -3.23
C LEU A 51 3.81 -12.35 -1.83
N ALA A 52 3.64 -13.22 -0.82
CA ALA A 52 4.10 -12.93 0.54
C ALA A 52 5.61 -12.62 0.65
N ALA A 53 6.44 -13.22 -0.22
CA ALA A 53 7.86 -12.94 -0.26
C ALA A 53 8.16 -11.58 -0.92
N LYS A 54 7.40 -11.22 -1.97
CA LYS A 54 7.52 -9.94 -2.67
C LYS A 54 7.14 -8.75 -1.79
N GLU A 55 6.04 -8.85 -1.07
CA GLU A 55 5.61 -7.86 -0.09
C GLU A 55 6.69 -7.63 1.00
N GLU A 56 7.39 -8.67 1.43
CA GLU A 56 8.48 -8.51 2.39
C GLU A 56 9.71 -7.83 1.76
N GLU A 57 9.96 -8.00 0.46
CA GLU A 57 10.97 -7.23 -0.29
C GLU A 57 10.57 -5.75 -0.41
N HIS A 58 9.30 -5.47 -0.72
CA HIS A 58 8.76 -4.12 -0.80
C HIS A 58 8.77 -3.40 0.54
N ARG A 59 8.35 -4.07 1.62
CA ARG A 59 8.41 -3.56 3.00
C ARG A 59 9.82 -3.11 3.37
N LYS A 60 10.82 -3.92 3.05
CA LYS A 60 12.24 -3.58 3.28
C LYS A 60 12.66 -2.39 2.45
N ALA A 61 12.26 -2.31 1.18
CA ALA A 61 12.56 -1.18 0.33
C ALA A 61 11.97 0.14 0.87
N PHE A 62 10.72 0.14 1.35
CA PHE A 62 10.12 1.34 1.95
C PHE A 62 10.77 1.71 3.30
N LEU A 63 11.15 0.74 4.14
CA LEU A 63 11.93 1.00 5.35
C LEU A 63 13.28 1.65 5.02
N ASP A 64 13.99 1.10 4.03
CA ASP A 64 15.26 1.64 3.54
C ASP A 64 15.11 3.07 3.02
N LEU A 65 14.02 3.37 2.31
CA LEU A 65 13.71 4.73 1.89
C LEU A 65 13.49 5.63 3.10
N ARG A 66 12.63 5.22 4.04
CA ARG A 66 12.32 6.00 5.25
C ARG A 66 13.59 6.34 6.04
N GLU A 67 14.45 5.37 6.31
CA GLU A 67 15.71 5.59 7.04
C GLU A 67 16.66 6.57 6.33
N LYS A 68 16.72 6.51 5.00
CA LYS A 68 17.64 7.34 4.20
C LYS A 68 17.09 8.74 3.90
N TRP A 69 15.77 8.92 3.90
CA TRP A 69 15.10 10.12 3.40
C TRP A 69 14.61 11.08 4.51
N VAL A 70 14.08 10.54 5.62
CA VAL A 70 13.56 11.34 6.75
C VAL A 70 14.62 12.29 7.35
N PRO A 71 15.92 11.92 7.45
CA PRO A 71 16.94 12.84 7.94
C PRO A 71 17.28 14.00 7.00
N GLN A 72 16.90 13.92 5.71
CA GLN A 72 17.41 14.82 4.66
C GLN A 72 16.31 15.65 3.97
N HIS A 73 15.04 15.24 4.06
CA HIS A 73 13.95 15.84 3.31
C HIS A 73 12.69 15.93 4.17
N ALA A 74 12.42 17.10 4.75
CA ALA A 74 11.03 17.48 5.01
C ALA A 74 10.37 17.58 3.64
N LEU A 75 9.37 16.74 3.35
CA LEU A 75 8.64 16.79 2.08
C LEU A 75 8.11 18.22 1.92
N VAL A 76 8.69 18.99 0.99
CA VAL A 76 8.13 20.29 0.67
C VAL A 76 6.87 19.99 -0.10
N ALA A 77 5.74 20.29 0.53
CA ALA A 77 4.39 20.39 -0.03
C ALA A 77 4.29 21.41 -1.19
N ALA A 78 5.33 21.58 -2.01
CA ALA A 78 5.42 22.55 -3.09
C ALA A 78 4.52 22.19 -4.27
N HIS A 79 4.18 20.91 -4.45
CA HIS A 79 3.39 20.43 -5.58
C HIS A 79 1.96 20.00 -5.23
N ASP A 80 1.56 20.04 -3.96
CA ASP A 80 0.17 19.83 -3.53
C ASP A 80 -0.43 21.14 -3.02
N ALA A 81 -0.44 22.16 -3.89
CA ALA A 81 -0.90 23.50 -3.54
C ALA A 81 -2.35 23.50 -2.96
N ASP A 82 -3.17 22.55 -3.43
CA ASP A 82 -4.57 22.38 -3.03
C ASP A 82 -4.74 21.39 -1.87
N GLY A 83 -3.66 20.72 -1.42
CA GLY A 83 -3.72 19.74 -0.34
C GLY A 83 -4.49 18.47 -0.67
N VAL A 84 -4.71 18.18 -1.95
CA VAL A 84 -5.52 17.06 -2.46
C VAL A 84 -4.79 15.73 -2.25
N VAL A 85 -3.49 15.67 -2.56
CA VAL A 85 -2.68 14.46 -2.34
C VAL A 85 -2.59 14.19 -0.84
N ALA A 86 -2.32 15.20 -0.04
CA ALA A 86 -2.31 15.12 1.42
C ALA A 86 -3.67 14.71 2.00
N ALA A 87 -4.79 15.24 1.48
CA ALA A 87 -6.13 14.87 1.92
C ALA A 87 -6.50 13.44 1.52
N TYR A 88 -6.11 13.02 0.32
CA TYR A 88 -6.29 11.66 -0.18
C TYR A 88 -5.51 10.65 0.67
N LEU A 89 -4.23 10.93 0.93
CA LEU A 89 -3.38 10.10 1.77
C LEU A 89 -3.89 10.05 3.23
N ARG A 90 -4.39 11.16 3.78
CA ARG A 90 -5.09 11.17 5.09
C ARG A 90 -6.37 10.35 5.10
N ALA A 91 -7.17 10.41 4.05
CA ALA A 91 -8.40 9.62 3.93
C ALA A 91 -8.07 8.12 3.86
N ILE A 92 -6.98 7.76 3.19
CA ILE A 92 -6.46 6.40 3.14
C ILE A 92 -5.91 5.94 4.49
N ALA A 93 -5.00 6.71 5.09
CA ALA A 93 -4.42 6.44 6.39
C ALA A 93 -5.49 6.30 7.48
N GLY A 94 -6.56 7.09 7.36
CA GLY A 94 -7.71 7.11 8.25
C GLY A 94 -8.64 5.91 8.13
N GLY A 95 -8.48 5.00 7.15
CA GLY A 95 -9.21 3.74 7.16
C GLY A 95 -9.53 3.04 5.83
N TYR A 96 -8.87 3.35 4.71
CA TYR A 96 -9.22 2.75 3.41
C TYR A 96 -8.27 1.65 2.89
N VAL A 97 -6.96 1.64 3.18
CA VAL A 97 -6.12 0.51 2.73
C VAL A 97 -6.23 -0.70 3.66
N PHE A 98 -6.62 -0.50 4.92
CA PHE A 98 -7.10 -1.57 5.79
C PHE A 98 -8.09 -0.91 6.76
N PRO A 99 -9.34 -1.38 6.89
CA PRO A 99 -10.25 -0.85 7.90
C PRO A 99 -9.59 -1.00 9.27
N THR A 100 -9.16 0.11 9.86
CA THR A 100 -8.67 0.18 11.24
C THR A 100 -9.86 0.08 12.20
N GLY A 101 -10.53 -1.06 12.17
CA GLY A 101 -10.99 -1.66 13.42
C GLY A 101 -9.77 -1.95 14.30
N LYS A 102 -9.96 -2.16 15.60
CA LYS A 102 -8.90 -2.38 16.61
C LYS A 102 -7.90 -3.54 16.34
N ARG A 103 -7.88 -4.12 15.14
CA ARG A 103 -7.02 -5.20 14.63
C ARG A 103 -6.78 -4.97 13.12
N GLY A 104 -5.89 -4.06 12.76
CA GLY A 104 -5.66 -3.61 11.37
C GLY A 104 -4.95 -4.61 10.44
N VAL A 105 -5.59 -5.72 10.12
CA VAL A 105 -5.21 -6.64 9.02
C VAL A 105 -6.53 -7.15 8.41
N VAL A 106 -6.63 -7.31 7.09
CA VAL A 106 -7.74 -8.09 6.51
C VAL A 106 -7.66 -9.49 7.12
N HIS A 107 -8.54 -9.73 8.10
CA HIS A 107 -8.44 -10.91 8.91
C HIS A 107 -9.14 -12.04 8.17
N LEU A 108 -8.36 -12.85 7.45
CA LEU A 108 -8.83 -14.16 7.01
C LEU A 108 -9.32 -14.92 8.26
N ARG A 109 -10.62 -15.19 8.33
CA ARG A 109 -11.30 -15.93 9.38
C ARG A 109 -11.01 -17.43 9.29
N GLY A 110 -10.56 -17.90 8.12
CA GLY A 110 -10.24 -19.28 7.82
C GLY A 110 -11.41 -20.07 7.25
N ASP A 111 -12.58 -19.43 7.08
CA ASP A 111 -13.77 -19.97 6.41
C ASP A 111 -13.97 -19.38 5.00
N GLU A 112 -13.06 -18.51 4.55
CA GLU A 112 -13.10 -17.95 3.20
C GLU A 112 -12.93 -19.02 2.12
N SER A 113 -13.74 -18.93 1.06
CA SER A 113 -13.49 -19.73 -0.14
C SER A 113 -12.21 -19.24 -0.84
N PRO A 114 -11.56 -20.09 -1.68
CA PRO A 114 -10.45 -19.64 -2.51
C PRO A 114 -10.75 -18.37 -3.31
N MET A 115 -11.99 -18.23 -3.77
CA MET A 115 -12.40 -17.06 -4.54
C MET A 115 -12.54 -15.79 -3.69
N ASP A 116 -12.92 -15.92 -2.41
CA ASP A 116 -12.98 -14.78 -1.51
C ASP A 116 -11.58 -14.31 -1.13
N VAL A 117 -10.64 -15.25 -0.89
CA VAL A 117 -9.22 -14.92 -0.67
C VAL A 117 -8.64 -14.14 -1.84
N VAL A 118 -8.85 -14.61 -3.07
CA VAL A 118 -8.34 -13.93 -4.27
C VAL A 118 -9.01 -12.56 -4.46
N ARG A 119 -10.31 -12.43 -4.21
CA ARG A 119 -11.02 -11.15 -4.31
C ARG A 119 -10.49 -10.12 -3.31
N ILE A 120 -10.15 -10.57 -2.10
CA ILE A 120 -9.52 -9.72 -1.08
C ILE A 120 -8.14 -9.27 -1.57
N GLY A 121 -7.30 -10.18 -2.04
CA GLY A 121 -5.97 -9.84 -2.58
C GLY A 121 -6.06 -8.81 -3.70
N ILE A 122 -6.93 -9.01 -4.68
CA ILE A 122 -7.17 -8.06 -5.79
C ILE A 122 -7.54 -6.66 -5.28
N GLN A 123 -8.36 -6.58 -4.23
CA GLN A 123 -8.73 -5.28 -3.66
C GLN A 123 -7.53 -4.63 -2.96
N ALA A 124 -6.76 -5.41 -2.20
CA ALA A 124 -5.54 -4.93 -1.54
C ALA A 124 -4.53 -4.37 -2.56
N GLU A 125 -4.25 -5.11 -3.65
CA GLU A 125 -3.32 -4.64 -4.70
C GLU A 125 -3.77 -3.32 -5.33
N LYS A 126 -5.08 -3.20 -5.62
CA LYS A 126 -5.63 -1.95 -6.18
C LYS A 126 -5.43 -0.78 -5.23
N ASP A 127 -5.66 -1.00 -3.94
CA ASP A 127 -5.54 0.05 -2.93
C ASP A 127 -4.06 0.46 -2.74
N SER A 128 -3.12 -0.49 -2.76
CA SER A 128 -1.66 -0.24 -2.79
C SER A 128 -1.25 0.55 -4.03
N ILE A 129 -1.69 0.14 -5.23
CA ILE A 129 -1.39 0.82 -6.51
C ILE A 129 -1.81 2.29 -6.46
N VAL A 130 -3.04 2.59 -6.04
CA VAL A 130 -3.51 3.98 -6.03
C VAL A 130 -2.75 4.81 -5.01
N LEU A 131 -2.41 4.23 -3.85
CA LEU A 131 -1.53 4.89 -2.90
C LEU A 131 -0.18 5.23 -3.53
N TYR A 132 0.49 4.26 -4.17
CA TYR A 132 1.84 4.44 -4.71
C TYR A 132 1.88 5.43 -5.88
N VAL A 133 0.84 5.50 -6.69
CA VAL A 133 0.63 6.59 -7.66
C VAL A 133 0.56 7.94 -6.96
N GLY A 134 -0.17 8.03 -5.85
CA GLY A 134 -0.22 9.25 -5.02
C GLY A 134 1.13 9.65 -4.44
N ILE A 135 1.90 8.66 -3.94
CA ILE A 135 3.27 8.86 -3.42
C ILE A 135 4.19 9.40 -4.52
N LEU A 136 4.15 8.83 -5.73
CA LEU A 136 4.96 9.29 -6.86
C LEU A 136 4.66 10.74 -7.28
N GLY A 137 3.42 11.19 -7.11
CA GLY A 137 3.03 12.58 -7.33
C GLY A 137 3.64 13.56 -6.31
N ALA A 138 4.04 13.07 -5.13
CA ALA A 138 4.61 13.87 -4.05
C ALA A 138 6.15 13.82 -3.99
N ILE A 139 6.80 12.78 -4.52
CA ILE A 139 8.26 12.63 -4.48
C ILE A 139 8.95 13.53 -5.52
N LEU A 140 9.96 14.29 -5.09
CA LEU A 140 10.84 15.05 -5.99
C LEU A 140 12.20 14.38 -6.26
N ASP A 141 12.66 13.49 -5.38
CA ASP A 141 13.93 12.78 -5.54
C ASP A 141 13.82 11.66 -6.56
N ALA A 142 14.68 11.70 -7.57
CA ALA A 142 14.70 10.72 -8.65
C ALA A 142 14.98 9.30 -8.14
N ARG A 143 15.84 9.12 -7.12
CA ARG A 143 16.19 7.80 -6.60
C ARG A 143 14.99 7.14 -5.92
N THR A 144 14.33 7.88 -5.04
CA THR A 144 13.11 7.41 -4.34
C THR A 144 12.01 7.14 -5.35
N LYS A 145 11.84 8.03 -6.34
CA LYS A 145 10.89 7.84 -7.44
C LYS A 145 11.13 6.52 -8.18
N THR A 146 12.37 6.21 -8.56
CA THR A 146 12.71 4.94 -9.23
C THR A 146 12.37 3.71 -8.39
N VAL A 147 12.58 3.76 -7.06
CA VAL A 147 12.23 2.65 -6.17
C VAL A 147 10.72 2.44 -6.11
N VAL A 148 9.95 3.51 -5.92
CA VAL A 148 8.48 3.44 -5.85
C VAL A 148 7.87 3.04 -7.20
N GLU A 149 8.41 3.53 -8.33
CA GLU A 149 7.99 3.11 -9.67
C GLU A 149 8.23 1.62 -9.94
N ARG A 150 9.33 1.06 -9.40
CA ARG A 150 9.61 -0.38 -9.50
C ARG A 150 8.58 -1.17 -8.70
N ILE A 151 8.32 -0.78 -7.45
CA ILE A 151 7.34 -1.45 -6.59
C ILE A 151 5.95 -1.38 -7.22
N LEU A 152 5.53 -0.20 -7.68
CA LEU A 152 4.25 -0.01 -8.37
C LEU A 152 4.05 -0.99 -9.54
N ARG A 153 5.08 -1.19 -10.38
CA ARG A 153 5.00 -2.17 -11.49
C ARG A 153 4.88 -3.61 -10.99
N GLU A 154 5.56 -3.96 -9.91
CA GLU A 154 5.46 -5.29 -9.30
C GLU A 154 4.04 -5.52 -8.73
N GLU A 155 3.40 -4.51 -8.14
CA GLU A 155 2.00 -4.61 -7.67
C GLU A 155 1.00 -4.75 -8.83
N GLU A 156 1.25 -4.09 -9.96
CA GLU A 156 0.46 -4.29 -11.18
C GLU A 156 0.58 -5.73 -11.71
N GLU A 157 1.76 -6.34 -11.60
CA GLU A 157 2.00 -7.75 -11.91
C GLU A 157 1.27 -8.68 -10.93
N HIS A 158 1.34 -8.41 -9.62
CA HIS A 158 0.59 -9.15 -8.59
C HIS A 158 -0.92 -9.12 -8.86
N LEU A 159 -1.47 -7.95 -9.19
CA LEU A 159 -2.87 -7.79 -9.56
C LEU A 159 -3.23 -8.61 -10.80
N ALA A 160 -2.35 -8.66 -11.80
CA ALA A 160 -2.55 -9.46 -13.00
C ALA A 160 -2.56 -10.97 -12.68
N ASP A 161 -1.62 -11.45 -11.86
CA ASP A 161 -1.53 -12.84 -11.43
C ASP A 161 -2.77 -13.28 -10.64
N LEU A 162 -3.24 -12.44 -9.72
CA LEU A 162 -4.47 -12.69 -8.97
C LEU A 162 -5.70 -12.67 -9.87
N GLY A 163 -5.73 -11.79 -10.87
CA GLY A 163 -6.78 -11.73 -11.89
C GLY A 163 -6.84 -13.01 -12.73
N ALA A 164 -5.70 -13.55 -13.14
CA ALA A 164 -5.60 -14.82 -13.85
C ALA A 164 -6.12 -15.97 -12.98
N LEU A 165 -5.67 -16.06 -11.72
CA LEU A 165 -6.16 -17.07 -10.78
C LEU A 165 -7.67 -16.95 -10.53
N MET A 166 -8.22 -15.74 -10.47
CA MET A 166 -9.66 -15.52 -10.31
C MET A 166 -10.46 -16.11 -11.49
N LEU A 167 -9.96 -15.93 -12.72
CA LEU A 167 -10.58 -16.50 -13.92
C LEU A 167 -10.54 -18.03 -13.90
N GLU A 168 -9.40 -18.64 -13.55
CA GLU A 168 -9.27 -20.09 -13.43
C GLU A 168 -10.26 -20.67 -12.41
N LEU A 169 -10.34 -20.07 -11.22
CA LEU A 169 -11.27 -20.50 -10.17
C LEU A 169 -12.74 -20.34 -10.57
N SER A 170 -13.06 -19.40 -11.46
CA SER A 170 -14.43 -19.19 -11.96
C SER A 170 -14.86 -20.24 -12.99
N GLN A 171 -13.91 -20.79 -13.76
CA GLN A 171 -14.14 -21.79 -14.79
C GLN A 171 -14.14 -23.21 -14.26
N ALA A 172 -13.55 -23.44 -13.08
CA ALA A 172 -13.53 -24.74 -12.41
C ALA A 172 -14.85 -25.11 -11.69
N ARG A 173 -15.93 -24.32 -11.89
CA ARG A 173 -17.26 -24.54 -11.30
C ARG A 173 -18.19 -25.32 -12.22
#